data_AF-A0A9X2NNB7-F1
#
_entry.id   AF-A0A9X2NNB7-F1
#
_cell.length_a   1.000
_cell.length_b   1.000
_cell.length_c   1.000
_cell.angle_alpha   90.00
_cell.angle_beta   90.00
_cell.angle_gamma   90.00
#
_symmetry.space_group_name_H-M   'P 1'
#
loop_
_entity.id
_entity.type
_entity.pdbx_description
1 polymer ?
#
loop_
_entity_poly.entity_id
_entity_poly.type
_entity_poly.pdbx_seq_one_letter_code
_entity_poly.pdbx_strand_id
1 'polypeptide(L)'
;MTLARSTLANRVRAALEAAEAGSRASLRGSLARGTADDYSDIDVEWLVPAAAFPGCVDVVPVLSAVRPVAAVRFSPDFLHSPVQRLVFVRFEGVSVFWRLDLDIRTDAADDRPGPAAEGEWSRPASALANALGAVKAVARGRFEDARGLLDRGFTRIGSADRATGDWAADVGRLAAACARLEPGLAGFAAEVAASA
;
A
#
# COMPACT_ATOMS: atom_id res chain seq x y z
N MET A 1 19.54 12.90 -9.11
CA MET A 1 18.75 12.19 -10.14
C MET A 1 17.44 11.73 -9.52
N THR A 2 16.30 12.19 -10.03
CA THR A 2 14.99 11.69 -9.60
C THR A 2 14.84 10.25 -10.09
N LEU A 3 14.61 9.30 -9.18
CA LEU A 3 14.36 7.91 -9.56
C LEU A 3 13.02 7.83 -10.30
N ALA A 4 13.00 7.27 -11.51
CA ALA A 4 11.76 7.01 -12.22
C ALA A 4 11.01 5.83 -11.57
N ARG A 5 9.67 5.90 -11.47
CA ARG A 5 8.84 4.83 -10.90
C ARG A 5 9.06 3.48 -11.59
N SER A 6 9.15 3.47 -12.91
CA SER A 6 9.42 2.27 -13.71
C SER A 6 10.78 1.65 -13.39
N THR A 7 11.82 2.47 -13.15
CA THR A 7 13.13 2.00 -12.72
C THR A 7 13.07 1.36 -11.35
N LEU A 8 12.36 1.97 -10.38
CA LEU A 8 12.15 1.37 -9.06
C LEU A 8 11.43 0.01 -9.18
N ALA A 9 10.33 -0.03 -9.93
CA ALA A 9 9.54 -1.24 -10.11
C ALA A 9 10.34 -2.39 -10.76
N ASN A 10 11.16 -2.08 -11.76
CA ASN A 10 12.04 -3.08 -12.40
C ASN A 10 13.13 -3.59 -11.44
N ARG A 11 13.71 -2.72 -10.61
CA ARG A 11 14.69 -3.14 -9.59
C ARG A 11 14.06 -4.01 -8.52
N VAL A 12 12.85 -3.68 -8.07
CA VAL A 12 12.07 -4.50 -7.13
C VAL A 12 11.86 -5.90 -7.72
N ARG A 13 11.37 -6.00 -8.96
CA ARG A 13 11.15 -7.29 -9.62
C ARG A 13 12.43 -8.12 -9.72
N ALA A 14 13.53 -7.52 -10.17
CA ALA A 14 14.81 -8.20 -10.27
C ALA A 14 15.33 -8.70 -8.91
N ALA A 15 15.16 -7.92 -7.84
CA ALA A 15 15.56 -8.32 -6.50
C ALA A 15 14.71 -9.48 -5.95
N LEU A 16 13.40 -9.47 -6.20
CA LEU A 16 12.49 -10.55 -5.81
C LEU A 16 12.84 -11.86 -6.54
N GLU A 17 13.05 -11.82 -7.84
CA GLU A 17 13.45 -13.01 -8.63
C GLU A 17 14.83 -13.54 -8.24
N ALA A 18 15.76 -12.67 -7.85
CA ALA A 18 17.08 -13.06 -7.37
C ALA A 18 17.05 -13.64 -5.95
N ALA A 19 16.07 -13.26 -5.13
CA ALA A 19 15.95 -13.69 -3.74
C ALA A 19 15.45 -15.13 -3.60
N GLU A 20 14.62 -15.61 -4.52
CA GLU A 20 14.05 -16.96 -4.46
C GLU A 20 14.15 -17.67 -5.82
N ALA A 21 14.88 -18.79 -5.84
CA ALA A 21 15.08 -19.58 -7.04
C ALA A 21 13.76 -20.22 -7.51
N GLY A 22 13.46 -20.12 -8.80
CA GLY A 22 12.21 -20.63 -9.37
C GLY A 22 10.99 -19.74 -9.09
N SER A 23 11.19 -18.57 -8.48
CA SER A 23 10.15 -17.54 -8.40
C SER A 23 10.07 -16.69 -9.66
N ARG A 24 8.98 -15.92 -9.80
CA ARG A 24 8.78 -14.96 -10.90
C ARG A 24 8.10 -13.69 -10.41
N ALA A 25 8.60 -12.53 -10.80
CA ALA A 25 8.02 -11.24 -10.46
C ALA A 25 7.50 -10.49 -11.70
N SER A 26 6.20 -10.20 -11.73
CA SER A 26 5.55 -9.54 -12.87
C SER A 26 4.89 -8.23 -12.45
N LEU A 27 4.96 -7.21 -13.31
CA LEU A 27 4.18 -5.99 -13.10
C LEU A 27 2.69 -6.29 -13.29
N ARG A 28 1.87 -5.61 -12.49
CA ARG A 28 0.41 -5.56 -12.62
C ARG A 28 -0.04 -4.10 -12.77
N GLY A 29 -1.35 -3.89 -12.76
CA GLY A 29 -1.92 -2.54 -12.68
C GLY A 29 -1.59 -1.62 -13.86
N SER A 30 -1.57 -0.32 -13.57
CA SER A 30 -1.41 0.72 -14.60
C SER A 30 -0.01 0.74 -15.22
N LEU A 31 1.03 0.38 -14.46
CA LEU A 31 2.40 0.27 -14.96
C LEU A 31 2.53 -0.83 -16.01
N ALA A 32 1.96 -2.01 -15.76
CA ALA A 32 1.98 -3.11 -16.72
C ALA A 32 1.22 -2.77 -18.02
N ARG A 33 0.13 -1.99 -17.91
CA ARG A 33 -0.69 -1.57 -19.07
C ARG A 33 -0.15 -0.34 -19.80
N GLY A 34 0.88 0.33 -19.27
CA GLY A 34 1.38 1.59 -19.84
C GLY A 34 0.43 2.77 -19.64
N THR A 35 -0.50 2.71 -18.70
CA THR A 35 -1.51 3.75 -18.43
C THR A 35 -1.26 4.47 -17.10
N ALA A 36 -0.04 4.41 -16.58
CA ALA A 36 0.30 4.95 -15.27
C ALA A 36 0.49 6.47 -15.32
N ASP A 37 -0.16 7.18 -14.40
CA ASP A 37 -0.04 8.63 -14.17
C ASP A 37 0.80 8.91 -12.91
N ASP A 38 1.02 10.17 -12.53
CA ASP A 38 1.86 10.52 -11.37
C ASP A 38 1.36 9.95 -10.03
N TYR A 39 0.06 9.64 -9.96
CA TYR A 39 -0.65 9.13 -8.79
C TYR A 39 -0.74 7.60 -8.71
N SER A 40 -0.17 6.90 -9.69
CA SER A 40 -0.18 5.45 -9.74
C SER A 40 0.80 4.80 -8.78
N ASP A 41 0.33 3.74 -8.15
CA ASP A 41 1.03 2.80 -7.29
C ASP A 41 2.02 1.96 -8.11
N ILE A 42 2.78 1.09 -7.45
CA ILE A 42 3.59 0.06 -8.08
C ILE A 42 2.96 -1.29 -7.73
N ASP A 43 2.26 -1.92 -8.68
CA ASP A 43 1.67 -3.24 -8.46
C ASP A 43 2.63 -4.33 -8.98
N VAL A 44 3.05 -5.23 -8.09
CA VAL A 44 3.90 -6.38 -8.42
C VAL A 44 3.26 -7.66 -7.90
N GLU A 45 3.18 -8.66 -8.77
CA GLU A 45 2.92 -10.04 -8.35
C GLU A 45 4.25 -10.78 -8.25
N TRP A 46 4.44 -11.51 -7.15
CA TRP A 46 5.58 -12.41 -6.95
C TRP A 46 5.08 -13.84 -6.73
N LEU A 47 5.20 -14.66 -7.77
CA LEU A 47 4.89 -16.08 -7.72
C LEU A 47 6.08 -16.83 -7.15
N VAL A 48 5.88 -17.55 -6.05
CA VAL A 48 6.93 -18.28 -5.32
C VAL A 48 6.58 -19.76 -5.18
N PRO A 49 7.57 -20.66 -5.14
CA PRO A 49 7.33 -22.07 -4.82
C PRO A 49 6.61 -22.23 -3.48
N ALA A 50 5.66 -23.16 -3.40
CA ALA A 50 4.84 -23.33 -2.19
C ALA A 50 5.67 -23.60 -0.92
N ALA A 51 6.77 -24.36 -1.05
CA ALA A 51 7.67 -24.65 0.06
C ALA A 51 8.46 -23.41 0.54
N ALA A 52 8.68 -22.42 -0.34
CA ALA A 52 9.43 -21.20 -0.04
C ALA A 52 8.53 -20.06 0.49
N PHE A 53 7.21 -20.18 0.34
CA PHE A 53 6.26 -19.12 0.69
C PHE A 53 6.45 -18.53 2.10
N PRO A 54 6.60 -19.33 3.19
CA PRO A 54 6.77 -18.77 4.53
C PRO A 54 8.01 -17.86 4.66
N GLY A 55 9.10 -18.19 3.95
CA GLY A 55 10.32 -17.39 3.95
C GLY A 55 10.19 -16.12 3.10
N CYS A 56 9.43 -16.17 2.01
CA CYS A 56 9.23 -15.04 1.10
C CYS A 56 8.36 -13.92 1.70
N VAL A 57 7.63 -14.18 2.79
CA VAL A 57 6.79 -13.17 3.45
C VAL A 57 7.63 -12.10 4.17
N ASP A 58 8.86 -12.40 4.60
CA ASP A 58 9.79 -11.40 5.14
C ASP A 58 10.48 -10.64 4.00
N VAL A 59 9.77 -9.68 3.42
CA VAL A 59 10.22 -8.93 2.24
C VAL A 59 11.24 -7.82 2.55
N VAL A 60 11.41 -7.44 3.83
CA VAL A 60 12.22 -6.27 4.20
C VAL A 60 13.67 -6.39 3.75
N PRO A 61 14.38 -7.52 3.96
CA PRO A 61 15.77 -7.65 3.53
C PRO A 61 15.93 -7.50 2.01
N VAL A 62 15.05 -8.14 1.24
CA VAL A 62 15.09 -8.11 -0.24
C VAL A 62 14.82 -6.70 -0.77
N LEU A 63 13.78 -6.04 -0.24
CA LEU A 63 13.39 -4.72 -0.70
C LEU A 63 14.38 -3.64 -0.24
N SER A 64 14.98 -3.78 0.94
CA SER A 64 15.98 -2.85 1.46
C SER A 64 17.27 -2.84 0.62
N ALA A 65 17.60 -3.94 -0.05
CA ALA A 65 18.70 -3.99 -1.01
C ALA A 65 18.44 -3.15 -2.28
N VAL A 66 17.17 -2.89 -2.61
CA VAL A 66 16.79 -2.01 -3.72
C VAL A 66 16.76 -0.55 -3.28
N ARG A 67 16.11 -0.29 -2.14
CA ARG A 67 15.97 1.03 -1.53
C ARG A 67 15.53 0.89 -0.06
N PRO A 68 15.98 1.75 0.86
CA PRO A 68 15.54 1.68 2.25
C PRO A 68 14.01 1.68 2.39
N VAL A 69 13.51 0.73 3.19
CA VAL A 69 12.09 0.55 3.45
C VAL A 69 11.68 1.45 4.62
N ALA A 70 10.76 2.38 4.35
CA ALA A 70 10.22 3.28 5.37
C ALA A 70 9.09 2.64 6.18
N ALA A 71 8.28 1.79 5.56
CA ALA A 71 7.18 1.10 6.23
C ALA A 71 6.75 -0.14 5.45
N VAL A 72 6.31 -1.16 6.19
CA VAL A 72 5.64 -2.37 5.66
C VAL A 72 4.32 -2.54 6.39
N ARG A 73 3.27 -2.89 5.64
CA ARG A 73 1.97 -3.27 6.19
C ARG A 73 1.40 -4.44 5.40
N PHE A 74 0.74 -5.35 6.08
CA PHE A 74 0.02 -6.45 5.44
C PHE A 74 -1.46 -6.12 5.25
N SER A 75 -2.06 -6.67 4.20
CA SER A 75 -3.50 -6.64 4.03
C SER A 75 -4.18 -7.49 5.10
N PRO A 76 -5.22 -6.99 5.79
CA PRO A 76 -5.99 -7.81 6.73
C PRO A 76 -6.71 -8.97 6.03
N ASP A 77 -7.04 -8.83 4.75
CA ASP A 77 -7.82 -9.80 3.98
C ASP A 77 -7.07 -11.11 3.70
N PHE A 78 -5.75 -11.04 3.67
CA PHE A 78 -4.87 -12.18 3.40
C PHE A 78 -3.80 -12.31 4.48
N LEU A 79 -4.06 -11.84 5.71
CA LEU A 79 -3.02 -11.76 6.75
C LEU A 79 -2.52 -13.14 7.18
N HIS A 80 -3.41 -14.13 7.17
CA HIS A 80 -3.14 -15.51 7.63
C HIS A 80 -3.19 -16.55 6.52
N SER A 81 -3.45 -16.14 5.28
CA SER A 81 -3.47 -17.06 4.14
C SER A 81 -2.13 -17.82 4.03
N PRO A 82 -2.15 -19.16 3.88
CA PRO A 82 -0.93 -19.95 3.75
C PRO A 82 -0.33 -19.92 2.34
N VAL A 83 -1.03 -19.31 1.37
CA VAL A 83 -0.67 -19.34 -0.05
C VAL A 83 -0.65 -17.97 -0.71
N GLN A 84 -1.11 -16.92 -0.02
CA GLN A 84 -1.11 -15.55 -0.51
C GLN A 84 -0.82 -14.55 0.60
N ARG A 85 -0.06 -13.49 0.30
CA ARG A 85 0.14 -12.36 1.19
C ARG A 85 0.20 -11.08 0.37
N LEU A 86 -0.73 -10.15 0.63
CA LEU A 86 -0.69 -8.82 0.03
C LEU A 86 0.04 -7.86 0.99
N VAL A 87 1.15 -7.30 0.51
CA VAL A 87 2.06 -6.45 1.29
C VAL A 87 2.11 -5.06 0.67
N PHE A 88 1.99 -4.04 1.52
CA PHE A 88 2.06 -2.64 1.16
C PHE A 88 3.36 -2.06 1.69
N VAL A 89 4.21 -1.55 0.80
CA VAL A 89 5.54 -1.07 1.15
C VAL A 89 5.71 0.39 0.74
N ARG A 90 6.27 1.19 1.63
CA ARG A 90 6.76 2.53 1.32
C ARG A 90 8.28 2.55 1.44
N PHE A 91 8.93 3.25 0.51
CA PHE A 91 10.37 3.44 0.48
C PHE A 91 10.74 4.86 0.90
N GLU A 92 11.90 5.02 1.55
CA GLU A 92 12.38 6.34 1.97
C GLU A 92 12.70 7.23 0.76
N GLY A 93 12.27 8.50 0.81
CA GLY A 93 12.52 9.49 -0.24
C GLY A 93 11.86 9.16 -1.58
N VAL A 94 10.83 8.30 -1.58
CA VAL A 94 9.96 8.03 -2.73
C VAL A 94 8.65 8.79 -2.54
N SER A 95 8.03 9.21 -3.64
CA SER A 95 6.70 9.82 -3.62
C SER A 95 5.71 8.95 -2.83
N VAL A 96 4.91 9.59 -1.96
CA VAL A 96 3.88 8.92 -1.16
C VAL A 96 2.86 8.18 -2.04
N PHE A 97 2.68 8.59 -3.30
CA PHE A 97 1.78 7.95 -4.23
C PHE A 97 2.31 6.63 -4.81
N TRP A 98 3.63 6.42 -4.81
CA TRP A 98 4.29 5.26 -5.40
C TRP A 98 4.51 4.15 -4.36
N ARG A 99 3.47 3.84 -3.60
CA ARG A 99 3.43 2.66 -2.73
C ARG A 99 3.59 1.41 -3.58
N LEU A 100 4.38 0.45 -3.10
CA LEU A 100 4.45 -0.88 -3.67
C LEU A 100 3.34 -1.75 -3.08
N ASP A 101 2.48 -2.26 -3.95
CA ASP A 101 1.47 -3.27 -3.66
C ASP A 101 2.02 -4.60 -4.18
N LEU A 102 2.59 -5.38 -3.27
CA LEU A 102 3.25 -6.66 -3.56
C LEU A 102 2.32 -7.81 -3.20
N ASP A 103 1.84 -8.52 -4.21
CA ASP A 103 1.03 -9.73 -4.08
C ASP A 103 1.94 -10.96 -4.17
N ILE A 104 2.31 -11.50 -3.01
CA ILE A 104 3.11 -12.71 -2.89
C ILE A 104 2.16 -13.90 -2.92
N ARG A 105 2.37 -14.86 -3.81
CA ARG A 105 1.47 -16.02 -3.94
C ARG A 105 2.14 -17.25 -4.48
N THR A 106 1.57 -18.40 -4.17
CA THR A 106 1.93 -19.68 -4.78
C THR A 106 1.04 -19.97 -6.00
N ASP A 107 1.44 -20.91 -6.85
CA ASP A 107 0.60 -21.36 -7.98
C ASP A 107 -0.75 -21.97 -7.54
N ALA A 108 -0.85 -22.41 -6.27
CA ALA A 108 -2.06 -22.96 -5.69
C ALA A 108 -2.99 -21.90 -5.07
N ALA A 109 -2.67 -20.61 -5.20
CA ALA A 109 -3.46 -19.54 -4.61
C ALA A 109 -4.81 -19.35 -5.33
N ASP A 110 -5.85 -19.95 -4.76
CA ASP A 110 -7.28 -19.62 -4.98
C ASP A 110 -7.95 -19.26 -3.64
N ASP A 111 -7.15 -18.71 -2.71
CA ASP A 111 -7.60 -18.45 -1.35
C ASP A 111 -8.59 -17.28 -1.34
N ARG A 112 -9.65 -17.44 -0.55
CA ARG A 112 -10.67 -16.40 -0.41
C ARG A 112 -10.24 -15.44 0.70
N PRO A 113 -10.48 -14.13 0.55
CA PRO A 113 -10.25 -13.17 1.63
C PRO A 113 -10.84 -13.64 2.96
N GLY A 114 -9.98 -13.75 3.98
CA GLY A 114 -10.34 -14.07 5.35
C GLY A 114 -10.02 -12.86 6.24
N PRO A 115 -11.01 -12.26 6.92
CA PRO A 115 -10.74 -11.04 7.68
C PRO A 115 -9.82 -11.34 8.86
N ALA A 116 -8.72 -10.58 8.97
CA ALA A 116 -7.91 -10.53 10.18
C ALA A 116 -8.76 -10.13 11.40
N ALA A 117 -8.42 -10.69 12.56
CA ALA A 117 -9.07 -10.39 13.82
C ALA A 117 -8.83 -8.93 14.26
N GLU A 118 -9.66 -8.46 15.19
CA GLU A 118 -9.48 -7.16 15.84
C GLU A 118 -8.08 -7.09 16.49
N GLY A 119 -7.34 -6.00 16.23
CA GLY A 119 -6.01 -5.78 16.80
C GLY A 119 -4.84 -6.36 15.99
N GLU A 120 -5.09 -7.19 14.97
CA GLU A 120 -4.03 -7.75 14.13
C GLU A 120 -3.54 -6.81 13.02
N TRP A 121 -4.21 -5.69 12.84
CA TRP A 121 -3.87 -4.70 11.81
C TRP A 121 -4.21 -3.29 12.29
N SER A 122 -3.42 -2.30 11.82
CA SER A 122 -3.61 -0.91 12.20
C SER A 122 -4.79 -0.27 11.45
N ARG A 123 -5.86 0.00 12.22
CA ARG A 123 -7.01 0.82 11.79
C ARG A 123 -6.59 2.23 11.34
N PRO A 124 -5.79 2.98 12.13
CA PRO A 124 -5.29 4.28 11.70
C PRO A 124 -4.47 4.23 10.39
N ALA A 125 -3.60 3.25 10.21
CA ALA A 125 -2.81 3.12 8.98
C ALA A 125 -3.68 2.82 7.75
N SER A 126 -4.72 1.98 7.91
CA SER A 126 -5.70 1.76 6.83
C SER A 126 -6.52 3.01 6.52
N ALA A 127 -6.86 3.82 7.52
CA ALA A 127 -7.57 5.07 7.32
C ALA A 127 -6.70 6.10 6.58
N LEU A 128 -5.41 6.20 6.90
CA LEU A 128 -4.45 7.01 6.12
C LEU A 128 -4.33 6.53 4.67
N ALA A 129 -4.35 5.22 4.42
CA ALA A 129 -4.36 4.69 3.06
C ALA A 129 -5.63 5.12 2.28
N ASN A 130 -6.79 5.18 2.94
CA ASN A 130 -8.00 5.73 2.33
C ASN A 130 -7.87 7.24 2.05
N ALA A 131 -7.29 8.01 2.98
CA ALA A 131 -7.05 9.44 2.79
C ALA A 131 -6.15 9.71 1.57
N LEU A 132 -5.05 8.98 1.45
CA LEU A 132 -4.18 9.04 0.28
C LEU A 132 -4.92 8.63 -1.01
N GLY A 133 -5.77 7.60 -0.94
CA GLY A 133 -6.64 7.22 -2.04
C GLY A 133 -7.59 8.34 -2.46
N ALA A 134 -8.12 9.10 -1.49
CA ALA A 134 -9.01 10.23 -1.76
C ALA A 134 -8.27 11.36 -2.49
N VAL A 135 -7.04 11.68 -2.09
CA VAL A 135 -6.15 12.61 -2.82
C VAL A 135 -5.99 12.16 -4.28
N LYS A 136 -5.67 10.88 -4.50
CA LYS A 136 -5.55 10.30 -5.85
C LYS A 136 -6.87 10.34 -6.65
N ALA A 137 -8.02 10.29 -5.98
CA ALA A 137 -9.33 10.34 -6.61
C ALA A 137 -9.68 11.79 -7.02
N VAL A 138 -9.45 12.76 -6.13
CA VAL A 138 -9.63 14.20 -6.40
C VAL A 138 -8.78 14.65 -7.58
N ALA A 139 -7.50 14.28 -7.61
CA ALA A 139 -6.60 14.61 -8.71
C ALA A 139 -7.06 14.06 -10.07
N ARG A 140 -7.92 13.03 -10.07
CA ARG A 140 -8.51 12.42 -11.26
C ARG A 140 -9.97 12.83 -11.51
N GLY A 141 -10.50 13.81 -10.78
CA GLY A 141 -11.89 14.27 -10.89
C GLY A 141 -12.95 13.26 -10.41
N ARG A 142 -12.55 12.26 -9.60
CA ARG A 142 -13.44 11.21 -9.08
C ARG A 142 -13.93 11.56 -7.68
N PHE A 143 -14.80 12.57 -7.58
CA PHE A 143 -15.19 13.16 -6.30
C PHE A 143 -16.05 12.22 -5.43
N GLU A 144 -16.93 11.41 -6.02
CA GLU A 144 -17.71 10.42 -5.26
C GLU A 144 -16.82 9.32 -4.67
N ASP A 145 -15.80 8.87 -5.41
CA ASP A 145 -14.79 7.94 -4.90
C ASP A 145 -14.04 8.55 -3.72
N ALA A 146 -13.64 9.83 -3.83
CA ALA A 146 -12.93 10.56 -2.78
C ALA A 146 -13.78 10.66 -1.49
N ARG A 147 -15.05 11.03 -1.62
CA ARG A 147 -16.02 11.06 -0.52
C ARG A 147 -16.15 9.70 0.15
N GLY A 148 -16.40 8.64 -0.62
CA GLY A 148 -16.54 7.29 -0.09
C GLY A 148 -15.27 6.77 0.59
N LEU A 149 -14.08 7.14 0.10
CA LEU A 149 -12.80 6.80 0.73
C LEU A 149 -12.64 7.50 2.09
N LEU A 150 -12.90 8.81 2.16
CA LEU A 150 -12.81 9.58 3.39
C LEU A 150 -13.80 9.09 4.46
N ASP A 151 -15.06 8.85 4.09
CA ASP A 151 -16.10 8.35 5.00
C ASP A 151 -15.74 6.97 5.58
N ARG A 152 -15.22 6.07 4.73
CA ARG A 152 -14.67 4.79 5.20
C ARG A 152 -13.47 4.99 6.12
N GLY A 153 -12.60 5.95 5.83
CA GLY A 153 -11.46 6.32 6.67
C GLY A 153 -11.88 6.75 8.08
N PHE A 154 -12.81 7.70 8.20
CA PHE A 154 -13.35 8.14 9.49
C PHE A 154 -14.02 6.99 10.25
N THR A 155 -14.83 6.18 9.56
CA THR A 155 -15.49 5.02 10.16
C THR A 155 -14.48 3.98 10.68
N ARG A 156 -13.38 3.77 9.96
CA ARG A 156 -12.31 2.83 10.35
C ARG A 156 -11.69 3.14 11.71
N ILE A 157 -11.64 4.43 12.07
CA ILE A 157 -11.10 4.91 13.34
C ILE A 157 -12.19 5.24 14.38
N GLY A 158 -13.44 4.87 14.10
CA GLY A 158 -14.58 5.12 14.98
C GLY A 158 -15.00 6.59 15.09
N SER A 159 -14.60 7.44 14.13
CA SER A 159 -15.01 8.85 14.11
C SER A 159 -16.44 9.01 13.55
N ALA A 160 -17.19 9.93 14.15
CA ALA A 160 -18.49 10.37 13.64
C ALA A 160 -18.37 11.35 12.45
N ASP A 161 -17.16 11.86 12.18
CA ASP A 161 -16.91 12.78 11.08
C ASP A 161 -17.21 12.15 9.71
N ARG A 162 -17.51 13.00 8.74
CA ARG A 162 -17.73 12.64 7.34
C ARG A 162 -17.03 13.64 6.42
N ALA A 163 -16.85 13.24 5.17
CA ALA A 163 -16.37 14.14 4.14
C ALA A 163 -17.37 15.29 3.94
N THR A 164 -16.86 16.50 3.88
CA THR A 164 -17.65 17.73 3.64
C THR A 164 -17.62 18.10 2.16
N GLY A 165 -16.56 17.73 1.44
CA GLY A 165 -16.28 18.19 0.08
C GLY A 165 -15.16 19.22 0.02
N ASP A 166 -14.73 19.75 1.17
CA ASP A 166 -13.44 20.41 1.30
C ASP A 166 -12.35 19.35 1.46
N TRP A 167 -11.86 18.84 0.33
CA TRP A 167 -11.02 17.64 0.29
C TRP A 167 -9.71 17.79 1.07
N ALA A 168 -9.04 18.93 0.96
CA ALA A 168 -7.79 19.18 1.67
C ALA A 168 -8.03 19.22 3.18
N ALA A 169 -9.08 19.91 3.63
CA ALA A 169 -9.43 19.94 5.04
C ALA A 169 -9.87 18.57 5.56
N ASP A 170 -10.66 17.82 4.79
CA ASP A 170 -11.13 16.49 5.15
C ASP A 170 -9.97 15.49 5.30
N VAL A 171 -9.03 15.49 4.34
CA VAL A 171 -7.79 14.69 4.41
C VAL A 171 -6.96 15.09 5.62
N GLY A 172 -6.77 16.40 5.85
CA GLY A 172 -6.01 16.91 7.00
C GLY A 172 -6.61 16.48 8.35
N ARG A 173 -7.93 16.55 8.50
CA ARG A 173 -8.63 16.10 9.73
C ARG A 173 -8.44 14.61 9.96
N LEU A 174 -8.65 13.79 8.93
CA LEU A 174 -8.47 12.34 9.04
C LEU A 174 -7.01 11.98 9.35
N ALA A 175 -6.05 12.62 8.68
CA ALA A 175 -4.63 12.39 8.92
C ALA A 175 -4.21 12.74 10.35
N ALA A 176 -4.63 13.90 10.85
CA ALA A 176 -4.38 14.33 12.22
C ALA A 176 -5.01 13.37 13.25
N ALA A 177 -6.23 12.88 13.00
CA ALA A 177 -6.87 11.90 13.88
C ALA A 177 -6.10 10.57 13.92
N CYS A 178 -5.63 10.08 12.77
CA CYS A 178 -4.82 8.87 12.70
C CYS A 178 -3.50 9.01 13.47
N ALA A 179 -2.80 10.14 13.32
CA ALA A 179 -1.56 10.40 14.05
C ALA A 179 -1.76 10.51 15.57
N ARG A 180 -2.91 11.02 16.05
CA ARG A 180 -3.24 11.02 17.49
C ARG A 180 -3.48 9.62 18.03
N LEU A 181 -4.15 8.76 17.27
CA LEU A 181 -4.45 7.39 17.67
C LEU A 181 -3.20 6.49 17.62
N GLU A 182 -2.32 6.73 16.65
CA GLU A 182 -1.07 5.98 16.49
C GLU A 182 0.08 6.95 16.17
N PRO A 183 0.80 7.44 17.21
CA PRO A 183 1.85 8.45 17.05
C PRO A 183 2.98 8.07 16.08
N GLY A 184 3.25 6.77 15.92
CA GLY A 184 4.22 6.27 14.94
C GLY A 184 3.86 6.62 13.49
N LEU A 185 2.61 6.96 13.20
CA LEU A 185 2.15 7.37 11.87
C LEU A 185 2.31 8.86 11.59
N ALA A 186 2.78 9.67 12.55
CA ALA A 186 2.81 11.14 12.41
C ALA A 186 3.54 11.62 11.14
N GLY A 187 4.67 11.01 10.80
CA GLY A 187 5.40 11.35 9.56
C GLY A 187 4.59 11.06 8.30
N PHE A 188 3.94 9.89 8.23
CA PHE A 188 3.09 9.52 7.10
C PHE A 188 1.84 10.41 7.00
N ALA A 189 1.20 10.69 8.14
CA ALA A 189 0.05 11.58 8.19
C ALA A 189 0.39 12.98 7.65
N ALA A 190 1.56 13.51 8.01
CA ALA A 190 2.04 14.80 7.51
C ALA A 190 2.28 14.78 5.99
N GLU A 191 2.92 13.72 5.46
CA GLU A 191 3.11 13.55 4.01
C GLU A 191 1.77 13.50 3.25
N VAL A 192 0.79 12.76 3.77
CA VAL A 192 -0.55 12.64 3.15
C VAL A 192 -1.27 13.98 3.17
N ALA A 193 -1.27 14.69 4.31
CA ALA A 193 -1.90 15.99 4.43
C ALA A 193 -1.27 17.05 3.52
N ALA A 194 0.05 17.03 3.36
CA ALA A 194 0.77 17.93 2.46
C ALA A 194 0.54 17.64 0.97
N SER A 195 -0.02 16.48 0.64
CA SER A 195 -0.28 16.05 -0.73
C SER A 195 -1.71 16.34 -1.21
N ALA A 196 -2.58 16.84 -0.32
CA ALA A 196 -4.02 17.02 -0.54
C ALA A 196 -4.39 18.36 -1.20
#